data_AF-A0A3R5UVP7-F1
#
_entry.id   AF-A0A3R5UVP7-F1
#
_cell.length_a   1.000
_cell.length_b   1.000
_cell.length_c   1.000
_cell.angle_alpha   90.00
_cell.angle_beta   90.00
_cell.angle_gamma   90.00
#
_symmetry.space_group_name_H-M   'P 1'
#
loop_
_entity.id
_entity.type
_entity.pdbx_description
1 polymer ?
#
loop_
_entity_poly.entity_id
_entity_poly.type
_entity_poly.pdbx_seq_one_letter_code
_entity_poly.pdbx_strand_id
1 'polypeptide(L)'
;MRTVFLVVLYAALCYASSDSSQENIETLMDNVLVLRVPYGLGTRVNVPLTCGEAYENQPVFWQKNGVVVEPALQGNQVNVLVEEMDGGNYTCHLGPGGEYLNHTVILIQLDPDNRTVILEEKSPADGHIHCSAPNYKGSFHCTWTRTRSRSNAAVLLVKAERHLEKIPCELDADGSGLHCQDASCPYKEEQHRISLTIYIHSYSRLEAYTKAFYLREIVRPEKLPNLHISNGNVFSWDYPDSWEKPCTFFGLQFQVKVVHSGHSCSSEEHEIMHTTTEDTKYEVNVKTKKYVFCVRAQDKFTSGPFSHWSKCIVNRQNVNC
;
A
#
# COMPACT_ATOMS: atom_id res chain seq x y z
N MET A 1 -20.15 41.28 -45.00
CA MET A 1 -18.88 40.64 -44.56
C MET A 1 -18.79 40.35 -43.04
N ARG A 2 -19.82 40.60 -42.21
CA ARG A 2 -19.81 40.21 -40.79
C ARG A 2 -20.58 38.92 -40.47
N THR A 3 -21.54 38.54 -41.32
CA THR A 3 -22.37 37.34 -41.14
C THR A 3 -21.69 36.04 -41.61
N VAL A 4 -20.74 36.11 -42.53
CA VAL A 4 -20.03 34.92 -43.05
C VAL A 4 -18.94 34.44 -42.10
N PHE A 5 -18.33 35.33 -41.31
CA PHE A 5 -17.30 34.95 -40.33
C PHE A 5 -17.84 34.21 -39.10
N LEU A 6 -19.11 34.44 -38.72
CA LEU A 6 -19.74 33.76 -37.59
C LEU A 6 -20.12 32.31 -37.89
N VAL A 7 -20.40 31.97 -39.17
CA VAL A 7 -20.74 30.60 -39.58
C VAL A 7 -19.49 29.71 -39.63
N VAL A 8 -18.33 30.27 -39.98
CA VAL A 8 -17.05 29.52 -39.98
C VAL A 8 -16.55 29.24 -38.56
N LEU A 9 -16.79 30.15 -37.61
CA LEU A 9 -16.46 29.92 -36.19
C LEU A 9 -17.34 28.86 -35.53
N TYR A 10 -18.63 28.77 -35.91
CA TYR A 10 -19.51 27.69 -35.44
C TYR A 10 -19.18 26.34 -36.05
N ALA A 11 -18.74 26.29 -37.32
CA ALA A 11 -18.28 25.05 -37.93
C ALA A 11 -16.98 24.54 -37.29
N ALA A 12 -16.04 25.42 -36.94
CA ALA A 12 -14.80 25.03 -36.25
C ALA A 12 -15.05 24.58 -34.79
N LEU A 13 -16.02 25.16 -34.09
CA LEU A 13 -16.41 24.72 -32.74
C LEU A 13 -17.16 23.38 -32.74
N CYS A 14 -17.75 22.98 -33.85
CA CYS A 14 -18.38 21.65 -34.01
C CYS A 14 -17.40 20.55 -34.43
N TYR A 15 -16.15 20.87 -34.79
CA TYR A 15 -15.11 19.89 -35.15
C TYR A 15 -14.11 19.61 -34.01
N ALA A 16 -14.31 20.21 -32.84
CA ALA A 16 -13.51 19.93 -31.62
C ALA A 16 -14.32 19.15 -30.57
N SER A 17 -15.24 18.29 -30.99
CA SER A 17 -15.97 17.34 -30.13
C SER A 17 -15.58 15.88 -30.38
N SER A 18 -14.43 15.64 -31.01
CA SER A 18 -13.79 14.33 -31.07
C SER A 18 -12.65 14.29 -30.05
N ASP A 19 -12.93 13.83 -28.81
CA ASP A 19 -12.09 12.84 -28.08
C ASP A 19 -12.47 12.58 -26.60
N SER A 20 -13.71 12.85 -26.15
CA SER A 20 -14.05 12.56 -24.74
C SER A 20 -14.06 11.06 -24.37
N SER A 21 -13.95 10.15 -25.34
CA SER A 21 -13.91 8.70 -25.11
C SER A 21 -12.52 8.17 -24.76
N GLN A 22 -11.44 8.82 -25.22
CA GLN A 22 -10.07 8.37 -24.92
C GLN A 22 -9.64 8.72 -23.50
N GLU A 23 -10.13 9.82 -22.92
CA GLU A 23 -9.74 10.23 -21.54
C GLU A 23 -10.12 9.19 -20.46
N ASN A 24 -11.11 8.33 -20.73
CA ASN A 24 -11.58 7.32 -19.76
C ASN A 24 -10.87 5.97 -19.88
N ILE A 25 -10.05 5.75 -20.92
CA ILE A 25 -9.39 4.47 -21.18
C ILE A 25 -7.88 4.68 -21.10
N GLU A 26 -7.23 4.06 -20.12
CA GLU A 26 -5.80 4.17 -19.88
C GLU A 26 -5.13 2.79 -19.98
N THR A 27 -3.95 2.71 -20.59
CA THR A 27 -3.13 1.50 -20.52
C THR A 27 -2.31 1.53 -19.23
N LEU A 28 -2.61 0.61 -18.30
CA LEU A 28 -1.90 0.55 -17.01
C LEU A 28 -0.58 -0.21 -17.13
N MET A 29 -0.58 -1.29 -17.91
CA MET A 29 0.56 -2.11 -18.27
C MET A 29 0.25 -2.88 -19.56
N ASP A 30 1.22 -3.61 -20.09
CA ASP A 30 1.04 -4.45 -21.28
C ASP A 30 -0.21 -5.33 -21.15
N ASN A 31 -1.06 -5.28 -22.18
CA ASN A 31 -2.32 -6.00 -22.26
C ASN A 31 -3.36 -5.69 -21.16
N VAL A 32 -3.20 -4.63 -20.36
CA VAL A 32 -4.19 -4.24 -19.34
C VAL A 32 -4.67 -2.82 -19.54
N LEU A 33 -5.95 -2.68 -19.86
CA LEU A 33 -6.67 -1.41 -19.95
C LEU A 33 -7.46 -1.15 -18.67
N VAL A 34 -7.46 0.10 -18.24
CA VAL A 34 -8.30 0.62 -17.17
C VAL A 34 -9.36 1.52 -17.79
N LEU A 35 -10.61 1.12 -17.65
CA LEU A 35 -11.77 1.92 -18.01
C LEU A 35 -12.31 2.61 -16.75
N ARG A 36 -12.24 3.95 -16.73
CA ARG A 36 -12.81 4.78 -15.67
C ARG A 36 -14.30 5.01 -15.93
N VAL A 37 -15.14 4.69 -14.96
CA VAL A 37 -16.60 4.84 -15.08
C VAL A 37 -17.21 5.55 -13.87
N PRO A 38 -18.19 6.46 -14.07
CA PRO A 38 -18.88 7.10 -12.97
C PRO A 38 -19.77 6.12 -12.17
N TYR A 39 -19.82 6.32 -10.85
CA TYR A 39 -20.67 5.52 -9.97
C TYR A 39 -22.16 5.79 -10.19
N GLY A 40 -22.96 4.73 -10.29
CA GLY A 40 -24.43 4.79 -10.23
C GLY A 40 -25.14 5.13 -11.55
N LEU A 41 -24.39 5.27 -12.65
CA LEU A 41 -24.94 5.36 -14.01
C LEU A 41 -24.77 4.00 -14.69
N GLY A 42 -25.77 3.55 -15.45
CA GLY A 42 -25.67 2.37 -16.32
C GLY A 42 -24.74 2.63 -17.49
N THR A 43 -23.46 2.83 -17.20
CA THR A 43 -22.45 3.32 -18.13
C THR A 43 -22.20 2.28 -19.19
N ARG A 44 -22.19 2.73 -20.44
CA ARG A 44 -21.98 1.90 -21.62
C ARG A 44 -20.89 2.54 -22.45
N VAL A 45 -19.72 1.90 -22.50
CA VAL A 45 -18.55 2.45 -23.17
C VAL A 45 -18.04 1.47 -24.22
N ASN A 46 -17.82 1.95 -25.43
CA ASN A 46 -17.15 1.18 -26.46
C ASN A 46 -15.64 1.27 -26.26
N VAL A 47 -15.00 0.14 -26.02
CA VAL A 47 -13.55 0.03 -25.87
C VAL A 47 -12.96 -0.57 -27.15
N PRO A 48 -12.05 0.13 -27.84
CA PRO A 48 -11.34 -0.42 -28.99
C PRO A 48 -10.30 -1.44 -28.52
N LEU A 49 -10.28 -2.61 -29.16
CA LEU A 49 -9.31 -3.67 -28.94
C LEU A 49 -8.57 -3.98 -30.24
N THR A 50 -7.30 -4.38 -30.11
CA THR A 50 -6.50 -4.88 -31.22
C THR A 50 -5.80 -6.18 -30.83
N CYS A 51 -5.79 -7.16 -31.73
CA CYS A 51 -5.11 -8.43 -31.49
C CYS A 51 -3.58 -8.26 -31.64
N GLY A 52 -3.15 -7.39 -32.56
CA GLY A 52 -1.77 -6.97 -32.77
C GLY A 52 -1.47 -6.72 -34.25
N GLU A 53 -0.44 -5.93 -34.54
CA GLU A 53 -0.08 -5.56 -35.91
C GLU A 53 0.26 -6.76 -36.79
N ALA A 54 0.79 -7.85 -36.20
CA ALA A 54 1.14 -9.08 -36.91
C ALA A 54 -0.07 -9.83 -37.53
N TYR A 55 -1.31 -9.49 -37.15
CA TYR A 55 -2.51 -10.25 -37.49
C TYR A 55 -3.53 -9.48 -38.34
N GLU A 56 -3.14 -8.35 -38.94
CA GLU A 56 -4.05 -7.44 -39.64
C GLU A 56 -4.87 -8.09 -40.78
N ASN A 57 -4.30 -9.10 -41.46
CA ASN A 57 -4.94 -9.83 -42.56
C ASN A 57 -5.36 -11.27 -42.18
N GLN A 58 -5.38 -11.60 -40.89
CA GLN A 58 -5.70 -12.94 -40.41
C GLN A 58 -7.18 -13.05 -39.98
N PRO A 59 -7.78 -14.24 -40.06
CA PRO A 59 -9.15 -14.48 -39.59
C PRO A 59 -9.19 -14.54 -38.05
N VAL A 60 -9.14 -13.38 -37.41
CA VAL A 60 -9.13 -13.24 -35.94
C VAL A 60 -10.55 -13.33 -35.36
N PHE A 61 -10.71 -14.09 -34.28
CA PHE A 61 -11.95 -14.24 -33.51
C PHE A 61 -11.70 -13.93 -32.04
N TRP A 62 -12.65 -13.27 -31.38
CA TRP A 62 -12.52 -12.87 -29.98
C TRP A 62 -13.40 -13.68 -29.03
N GLN A 63 -12.88 -13.90 -27.83
CA GLN A 63 -13.58 -14.50 -26.70
C GLN A 63 -13.48 -13.58 -25.49
N LYS A 64 -14.53 -13.53 -24.67
CA LYS A 64 -14.52 -12.85 -23.36
C LYS A 64 -14.53 -13.92 -22.27
N ASN A 65 -13.51 -13.92 -21.42
CA ASN A 65 -13.36 -14.88 -20.32
C ASN A 65 -13.46 -16.35 -20.80
N GLY A 66 -12.93 -16.65 -21.99
CA GLY A 66 -12.98 -17.98 -22.63
C GLY A 66 -14.34 -18.34 -23.27
N VAL A 67 -15.30 -17.42 -23.30
CA VAL A 67 -16.61 -17.62 -23.91
C VAL A 67 -16.71 -16.81 -25.21
N VAL A 68 -17.24 -17.43 -26.26
CA VAL A 68 -17.50 -16.76 -27.54
C VAL A 68 -18.52 -15.64 -27.32
N VAL A 69 -18.22 -14.44 -27.82
CA VAL A 69 -19.12 -13.29 -27.72
C VAL A 69 -20.19 -13.39 -28.80
N GLU A 70 -21.44 -13.07 -28.45
CA GLU A 70 -22.57 -13.02 -29.39
C GLU A 70 -23.06 -11.57 -29.56
N PRO A 71 -23.12 -11.02 -30.80
CA PRO A 71 -22.67 -11.62 -32.05
C PRO A 71 -21.14 -11.79 -32.12
N ALA A 72 -20.68 -12.72 -32.96
CA ALA A 72 -19.26 -13.04 -33.10
C ALA A 72 -18.43 -11.79 -33.45
N LEU A 73 -17.45 -11.48 -32.61
CA LEU A 73 -16.49 -10.42 -32.82
C LEU A 73 -15.33 -10.94 -33.69
N GLN A 74 -15.18 -10.38 -34.88
CA GLN A 74 -14.23 -10.81 -35.90
C GLN A 74 -13.36 -9.66 -36.38
N GLY A 75 -12.12 -9.97 -36.75
CA GLY A 75 -11.13 -9.03 -37.26
C GLY A 75 -10.07 -8.62 -36.24
N ASN A 76 -8.98 -8.06 -36.74
CA ASN A 76 -7.84 -7.64 -35.92
C ASN A 76 -8.21 -6.51 -34.94
N GLN A 77 -9.08 -5.60 -35.37
CA GLN A 77 -9.58 -4.48 -34.56
C GLN A 77 -11.08 -4.63 -34.35
N VAL A 78 -11.52 -4.56 -33.09
CA VAL A 78 -12.94 -4.66 -32.71
C VAL A 78 -13.27 -3.62 -31.65
N ASN A 79 -14.53 -3.20 -31.58
CA ASN A 79 -15.03 -2.39 -30.48
C ASN A 79 -15.93 -3.26 -29.60
N VAL A 80 -15.64 -3.32 -28.31
CA VAL A 80 -16.44 -4.08 -27.35
C VAL A 80 -17.22 -3.13 -26.46
N LEU A 81 -18.51 -3.41 -26.29
CA LEU A 81 -19.34 -2.67 -25.35
C LEU A 81 -19.09 -3.19 -23.94
N VAL A 82 -18.59 -2.32 -23.06
CA VAL A 82 -18.42 -2.60 -21.64
C VAL A 82 -19.54 -1.88 -20.88
N GLU A 83 -20.35 -2.67 -20.17
CA GLU A 83 -21.45 -2.16 -19.35
C GLU A 83 -21.06 -2.16 -17.87
N GLU A 84 -21.16 -1.00 -17.22
CA GLU A 84 -20.89 -0.82 -15.79
C GLU A 84 -19.56 -1.45 -15.34
N MET A 85 -19.62 -2.49 -14.50
CA MET A 85 -18.46 -3.21 -13.95
C MET A 85 -18.10 -4.46 -14.77
N ASP A 86 -18.72 -4.70 -15.92
CA ASP A 86 -18.54 -5.93 -16.71
C ASP A 86 -17.33 -5.86 -17.65
N GLY A 87 -16.16 -5.61 -17.07
CA GLY A 87 -14.86 -5.82 -17.74
C GLY A 87 -14.56 -7.31 -17.97
N GLY A 88 -13.30 -7.63 -18.27
CA GLY A 88 -12.90 -9.03 -18.43
C GLY A 88 -11.66 -9.22 -19.30
N ASN A 89 -11.28 -10.48 -19.47
CA ASN A 89 -10.17 -10.88 -20.32
C ASN A 89 -10.69 -11.16 -21.73
N TYR A 90 -10.26 -10.35 -22.70
CA TYR A 90 -10.58 -10.52 -24.11
C TYR A 90 -9.40 -11.17 -24.81
N THR A 91 -9.58 -12.41 -25.26
CA THR A 91 -8.54 -13.16 -25.98
C THR A 91 -8.87 -13.21 -27.46
N CYS A 92 -7.86 -13.07 -28.31
CA CYS A 92 -8.00 -13.19 -29.75
C CYS A 92 -7.35 -14.49 -30.26
N HIS A 93 -7.99 -15.12 -31.24
CA HIS A 93 -7.67 -16.46 -31.72
C HIS A 93 -7.66 -16.53 -33.25
N LEU A 94 -6.86 -17.43 -33.81
CA LEU A 94 -6.80 -17.68 -35.26
C LEU A 94 -7.91 -18.64 -35.70
N GLY A 95 -9.07 -18.09 -36.09
CA GLY A 95 -10.25 -18.87 -36.47
C GLY A 95 -11.17 -19.23 -35.28
N PRO A 96 -12.38 -19.76 -35.55
CA PRO A 96 -13.31 -20.17 -34.50
C PRO A 96 -12.76 -21.38 -33.73
N GLY A 97 -12.39 -21.18 -32.46
CA GLY A 97 -11.79 -22.22 -31.62
C GLY A 97 -10.33 -22.56 -31.96
N GLY A 98 -9.66 -21.68 -32.72
CA GLY A 98 -8.26 -21.88 -33.08
C GLY A 98 -7.27 -21.39 -32.01
N GLU A 99 -6.01 -21.31 -32.41
CA GLU A 99 -4.89 -21.01 -31.53
C GLU A 99 -4.99 -19.62 -30.91
N TYR A 100 -4.61 -19.51 -29.65
CA TYR A 100 -4.49 -18.24 -28.93
C TYR A 100 -3.38 -17.39 -29.55
N LEU A 101 -3.68 -16.10 -29.80
CA LEU A 101 -2.74 -15.15 -30.40
C LEU A 101 -2.27 -14.11 -29.37
N ASN A 102 -3.22 -13.40 -28.76
CA ASN A 102 -2.96 -12.34 -27.79
C ASN A 102 -4.19 -12.10 -26.90
N HIS A 103 -4.07 -11.19 -25.93
CA HIS A 103 -5.18 -10.78 -25.07
C HIS A 103 -5.13 -9.31 -24.67
N THR A 104 -6.27 -8.80 -24.24
CA THR A 104 -6.40 -7.54 -23.51
C THR A 104 -7.34 -7.75 -22.33
N VAL A 105 -6.90 -7.47 -21.11
CA VAL A 105 -7.75 -7.42 -19.92
C VAL A 105 -8.26 -6.00 -19.76
N ILE A 106 -9.59 -5.85 -19.69
CA ILE A 106 -10.24 -4.60 -19.33
C ILE A 106 -10.63 -4.67 -17.85
N LEU A 107 -10.02 -3.81 -17.04
CA LEU A 107 -10.39 -3.58 -15.66
C LEU A 107 -11.13 -2.26 -15.51
N ILE A 108 -12.00 -2.19 -14.52
CA ILE A 108 -12.93 -1.08 -14.30
C ILE A 108 -12.56 -0.37 -13.01
N GLN A 109 -12.29 0.91 -13.09
CA GLN A 109 -12.08 1.78 -11.93
C GLN A 109 -13.24 2.77 -11.83
N LEU A 110 -13.76 2.99 -10.62
CA LEU A 110 -14.78 4.00 -10.40
C LEU A 110 -14.13 5.40 -10.39
N ASP A 111 -14.80 6.38 -10.99
CA ASP A 111 -14.37 7.77 -10.97
C ASP A 111 -15.54 8.73 -10.65
N PRO A 112 -15.53 9.45 -9.51
CA PRO A 112 -14.49 9.41 -8.47
C PRO A 112 -14.49 8.07 -7.72
N ASP A 113 -13.31 7.62 -7.33
CA ASP A 113 -13.08 6.36 -6.57
C ASP A 113 -13.45 6.52 -5.09
N ASN A 114 -14.68 6.99 -4.82
CA ASN A 114 -15.15 7.37 -3.48
C ASN A 114 -15.59 6.18 -2.62
N ARG A 115 -15.42 4.94 -3.11
CA ARG A 115 -15.89 3.72 -2.45
C ARG A 115 -14.88 2.60 -2.65
N THR A 116 -13.75 2.68 -1.98
CA THR A 116 -12.82 1.55 -1.87
C THR A 116 -13.45 0.42 -1.05
N VAL A 117 -13.53 -0.79 -1.61
CA VAL A 117 -14.15 -1.96 -0.92
C VAL A 117 -13.26 -3.19 -0.87
N ILE A 118 -12.09 -3.17 -1.52
CA ILE A 118 -11.18 -4.31 -1.56
C ILE A 118 -10.33 -4.38 -0.28
N LEU A 119 -9.76 -3.26 0.17
CA LEU A 119 -8.93 -3.19 1.37
C LEU A 119 -9.69 -2.57 2.56
N GLU A 120 -9.43 -3.11 3.75
CA GLU A 120 -9.95 -2.57 5.00
C GLU A 120 -9.21 -1.27 5.35
N GLU A 121 -9.95 -0.24 5.74
CA GLU A 121 -9.36 0.96 6.33
C GLU A 121 -9.27 0.76 7.84
N LYS A 122 -8.07 0.86 8.40
CA LYS A 122 -7.89 0.69 9.85
C LYS A 122 -8.39 1.89 10.64
N SER A 123 -8.08 3.09 10.15
CA SER A 123 -8.55 4.37 10.68
C SER A 123 -8.31 5.46 9.63
N PRO A 124 -9.03 6.62 9.71
CA PRO A 124 -8.79 7.74 8.81
C PRO A 124 -7.34 8.27 8.84
N ALA A 125 -6.63 8.08 9.96
CA ALA A 125 -5.23 8.49 10.11
C ALA A 125 -4.25 7.46 9.54
N ASP A 126 -4.52 6.16 9.74
CA ASP A 126 -3.62 5.09 9.31
C ASP A 126 -3.82 4.68 7.84
N GLY A 127 -5.04 4.85 7.33
CA GLY A 127 -5.48 4.45 6.01
C GLY A 127 -5.53 2.92 5.81
N HIS A 128 -5.37 2.49 4.56
CA HIS A 128 -5.39 1.08 4.15
C HIS A 128 -4.01 0.40 4.15
N ILE A 129 -2.94 1.18 3.99
CA ILE A 129 -1.57 0.68 3.84
C ILE A 129 -0.80 1.01 5.11
N HIS A 130 -0.18 0.01 5.71
CA HIS A 130 0.60 0.15 6.94
C HIS A 130 2.05 -0.21 6.68
N CYS A 131 2.92 0.79 6.78
CA CYS A 131 4.35 0.62 6.54
C CYS A 131 5.14 0.72 7.84
N SER A 132 6.24 -0.02 7.92
CA SER A 132 7.20 0.07 9.01
C SER A 132 8.61 -0.19 8.51
N ALA A 133 9.59 0.47 9.13
CA ALA A 133 11.01 0.25 8.87
C ALA A 133 11.73 0.04 10.21
N PRO A 134 12.66 -0.92 10.33
CA PRO A 134 13.37 -1.14 11.59
C PRO A 134 14.42 -0.04 11.87
N ASN A 135 14.88 0.65 10.83
CA ASN A 135 15.96 1.63 10.87
C ASN A 135 15.94 2.52 9.60
N TYR A 136 16.98 3.35 9.43
CA TYR A 136 17.09 4.32 8.35
C TYR A 136 17.82 3.82 7.09
N LYS A 137 18.11 2.51 6.96
CA LYS A 137 18.82 1.92 5.81
C LYS A 137 17.99 1.83 4.53
N GLY A 138 16.78 2.38 4.52
CA GLY A 138 15.88 2.37 3.36
C GLY A 138 15.09 1.07 3.16
N SER A 139 15.33 0.03 3.96
CA SER A 139 14.48 -1.18 3.95
C SER A 139 13.17 -0.91 4.69
N PHE A 140 12.03 -1.20 4.08
CA PHE A 140 10.72 -1.09 4.72
C PHE A 140 9.75 -2.17 4.23
N HIS A 141 8.78 -2.50 5.09
CA HIS A 141 7.71 -3.44 4.78
C HIS A 141 6.37 -2.73 4.90
N CYS A 142 5.52 -2.89 3.89
CA CYS A 142 4.16 -2.37 3.88
C CYS A 142 3.17 -3.52 3.80
N THR A 143 2.08 -3.43 4.56
CA THR A 143 1.04 -4.44 4.66
C THR A 143 -0.34 -3.82 4.50
N TRP A 144 -1.30 -4.63 4.10
CA TRP A 144 -2.70 -4.27 4.00
C TRP A 144 -3.58 -5.49 4.29
N THR A 145 -4.82 -5.22 4.70
CA THR A 145 -5.80 -6.26 4.96
C THR A 145 -6.91 -6.19 3.91
N ARG A 146 -7.24 -7.31 3.29
CA ARG A 146 -8.38 -7.42 2.37
C ARG A 146 -9.67 -7.52 3.16
N THR A 147 -10.75 -6.94 2.64
CA THR A 147 -12.09 -7.16 3.20
C THR A 147 -12.48 -8.63 3.07
N ARG A 148 -13.26 -9.12 4.03
CA ARG A 148 -13.69 -10.55 4.06
C ARG A 148 -14.39 -10.99 2.78
N SER A 149 -15.16 -10.12 2.14
CA SER A 149 -15.86 -10.41 0.88
C SER A 149 -14.94 -10.42 -0.35
N ARG A 150 -13.70 -9.95 -0.21
CA ARG A 150 -12.71 -9.80 -1.28
C ARG A 150 -11.38 -10.48 -0.92
N SER A 151 -11.42 -11.57 -0.14
CA SER A 151 -10.23 -12.32 0.30
C SER A 151 -9.33 -12.78 -0.85
N ASN A 152 -9.92 -13.04 -2.02
CA ASN A 152 -9.22 -13.54 -3.21
C ASN A 152 -8.77 -12.42 -4.17
N ALA A 153 -8.87 -11.14 -3.77
CA ALA A 153 -8.41 -10.03 -4.59
C ALA A 153 -6.89 -10.14 -4.84
N ALA A 154 -6.47 -9.95 -6.08
CA ALA A 154 -5.08 -10.11 -6.48
C ALA A 154 -4.43 -8.75 -6.71
N VAL A 155 -3.18 -8.60 -6.25
CA VAL A 155 -2.37 -7.42 -6.54
C VAL A 155 -1.92 -7.52 -7.99
N LEU A 156 -2.24 -6.50 -8.77
CA LEU A 156 -1.90 -6.41 -10.18
C LEU A 156 -0.55 -5.72 -10.38
N LEU A 157 -0.37 -4.57 -9.71
CA LEU A 157 0.80 -3.72 -9.87
C LEU A 157 1.10 -2.98 -8.58
N VAL A 158 2.39 -2.85 -8.28
CA VAL A 158 2.90 -1.97 -7.24
C VAL A 158 3.79 -0.94 -7.91
N LYS A 159 3.58 0.34 -7.59
CA LYS A 159 4.48 1.43 -7.94
C LYS A 159 5.01 2.03 -6.64
N ALA A 160 6.33 1.95 -6.44
CA ALA A 160 7.00 2.64 -5.34
C ALA A 160 8.04 3.57 -5.95
N GLU A 161 8.04 4.84 -5.53
CA GLU A 161 8.95 5.84 -6.07
C GLU A 161 9.29 6.93 -5.06
N ARG A 162 10.46 7.54 -5.23
CA ARG A 162 10.88 8.74 -4.52
C ARG A 162 11.53 9.67 -5.54
N HIS A 163 11.02 10.90 -5.68
CA HIS A 163 11.56 11.88 -6.62
C HIS A 163 11.72 11.33 -8.06
N LEU A 164 10.68 10.65 -8.57
CA LEU A 164 10.66 10.00 -9.89
C LEU A 164 11.59 8.78 -10.04
N GLU A 165 12.38 8.43 -9.02
CA GLU A 165 13.18 7.21 -9.00
C GLU A 165 12.35 6.05 -8.48
N LYS A 166 12.32 4.94 -9.23
CA LYS A 166 11.61 3.73 -8.84
C LYS A 166 12.35 3.03 -7.71
N ILE A 167 11.60 2.64 -6.68
CA ILE A 167 12.11 1.84 -5.58
C ILE A 167 11.80 0.37 -5.88
N PRO A 168 12.80 -0.53 -5.89
CA PRO A 168 12.57 -1.96 -6.08
C PRO A 168 11.81 -2.52 -4.88
N CYS A 169 10.77 -3.31 -5.18
CA CYS A 169 9.95 -3.97 -4.18
C CYS A 169 9.59 -5.40 -4.61
N GLU A 170 9.45 -6.28 -3.62
CA GLU A 170 9.07 -7.67 -3.77
C GLU A 170 7.75 -7.88 -3.02
N LEU A 171 6.77 -8.50 -3.68
CA LEU A 171 5.49 -8.81 -3.09
C LEU A 171 5.60 -10.05 -2.20
N ASP A 172 4.96 -10.02 -1.03
CA ASP A 172 4.86 -11.19 -0.17
C ASP A 172 4.11 -12.32 -0.89
N ALA A 173 4.41 -13.58 -0.55
CA ALA A 173 3.88 -14.75 -1.25
C ALA A 173 2.33 -14.84 -1.25
N ASP A 174 1.68 -14.25 -0.24
CA ASP A 174 0.22 -14.19 -0.12
C ASP A 174 -0.38 -12.87 -0.67
N GLY A 175 0.46 -11.96 -1.16
CA GLY A 175 0.09 -10.64 -1.63
C GLY A 175 -0.58 -9.76 -0.58
N SER A 176 -0.35 -9.99 0.72
CA SER A 176 -0.84 -9.15 1.83
C SER A 176 0.13 -8.03 2.22
N GLY A 177 1.34 -8.07 1.70
CA GLY A 177 2.36 -7.08 1.93
C GLY A 177 3.42 -7.06 0.85
N LEU A 178 4.39 -6.16 1.00
CA LEU A 178 5.52 -6.01 0.12
C LEU A 178 6.73 -5.47 0.88
N HIS A 179 7.90 -5.96 0.52
CA HIS A 179 9.20 -5.48 0.99
C HIS A 179 9.85 -4.59 -0.06
N CYS A 180 10.30 -3.40 0.32
CA CYS A 180 11.02 -2.50 -0.57
C CYS A 180 12.41 -2.16 -0.02
N GLN A 181 13.31 -1.81 -0.93
CA GLN A 181 14.64 -1.32 -0.60
C GLN A 181 14.91 0.02 -1.30
N ASP A 182 14.82 1.11 -0.54
CA ASP A 182 15.18 2.44 -1.00
C ASP A 182 16.70 2.68 -0.87
N ALA A 183 17.31 3.28 -1.87
CA ALA A 183 18.76 3.55 -1.93
C ALA A 183 19.13 4.89 -1.27
N SER A 184 18.51 5.21 -0.14
CA SER A 184 18.69 6.49 0.55
C SER A 184 19.83 6.45 1.59
N CYS A 185 20.52 7.58 1.76
CA CYS A 185 21.55 7.75 2.78
C CYS A 185 20.89 8.01 4.16
N PRO A 186 21.13 7.17 5.19
CA PRO A 186 20.53 7.31 6.52
C PRO A 186 20.80 8.65 7.21
N TYR A 187 21.90 9.31 6.85
CA TYR A 187 22.36 10.55 7.49
C TYR A 187 21.82 11.82 6.82
N LYS A 188 21.18 11.68 5.65
CA LYS A 188 20.69 12.82 4.89
C LYS A 188 19.24 13.09 5.25
N GLU A 189 18.90 14.36 5.43
CA GLU A 189 17.51 14.76 5.59
C GLU A 189 16.70 14.43 4.32
N GLU A 190 15.58 13.73 4.52
CA GLU A 190 14.68 13.37 3.44
C GLU A 190 13.93 14.60 2.91
N GLN A 191 14.19 14.93 1.64
CA GLN A 191 13.55 16.06 0.94
C GLN A 191 12.23 15.67 0.26
N HIS A 192 12.08 14.40 -0.11
CA HIS A 192 10.92 13.88 -0.84
C HIS A 192 10.37 12.65 -0.12
N ARG A 193 9.05 12.55 -0.09
CA ARG A 193 8.34 11.36 0.42
C ARG A 193 8.49 10.21 -0.57
N ILE A 194 8.50 9.00 -0.02
CA ILE A 194 8.21 7.78 -0.77
C ILE A 194 6.72 7.79 -1.08
N SER A 195 6.37 7.61 -2.35
CA SER A 195 5.01 7.37 -2.82
C SER A 195 4.86 5.89 -3.15
N LEU A 196 3.88 5.23 -2.53
CA LEU A 196 3.54 3.84 -2.79
C LEU A 196 2.10 3.77 -3.28
N THR A 197 1.89 3.22 -4.47
CA THR A 197 0.57 2.93 -5.04
C THR A 197 0.41 1.44 -5.31
N ILE A 198 -0.65 0.86 -4.78
CA ILE A 198 -1.02 -0.54 -4.95
C ILE A 198 -2.27 -0.62 -5.80
N TYR A 199 -2.16 -1.24 -6.98
CA TYR A 199 -3.26 -1.59 -7.85
C TYR A 199 -3.69 -3.01 -7.51
N ILE A 200 -4.89 -3.16 -6.96
CA ILE A 200 -5.45 -4.44 -6.55
C ILE A 200 -6.82 -4.62 -7.20
N HIS A 201 -7.10 -5.82 -7.68
CA HIS A 201 -8.35 -6.09 -8.39
C HIS A 201 -9.10 -7.29 -7.81
N SER A 202 -10.43 -7.23 -7.92
CA SER A 202 -11.32 -8.34 -7.63
C SER A 202 -12.30 -8.47 -8.79
N TYR A 203 -12.20 -9.59 -9.51
CA TYR A 203 -12.82 -9.74 -10.84
C TYR A 203 -12.32 -8.62 -11.77
N SER A 204 -13.24 -7.94 -12.45
CA SER A 204 -12.98 -6.78 -13.30
C SER A 204 -12.79 -5.48 -12.53
N ARG A 205 -13.17 -5.40 -11.24
CA ARG A 205 -13.04 -4.16 -10.46
C ARG A 205 -11.59 -3.96 -10.04
N LEU A 206 -11.03 -2.79 -10.38
CA LEU A 206 -9.71 -2.34 -9.98
C LEU A 206 -9.83 -1.17 -9.00
N GLU A 207 -9.01 -1.19 -7.96
CA GLU A 207 -8.85 -0.09 -7.02
C GLU A 207 -7.37 0.25 -6.88
N ALA A 208 -7.07 1.53 -6.68
CA ALA A 208 -5.72 2.03 -6.48
C ALA A 208 -5.62 2.66 -5.09
N TYR A 209 -4.70 2.15 -4.27
CA TYR A 209 -4.45 2.63 -2.92
C TYR A 209 -3.10 3.30 -2.84
N THR A 210 -3.07 4.57 -2.42
CA THR A 210 -1.83 5.34 -2.36
C THR A 210 -1.49 5.73 -0.93
N LYS A 211 -0.21 5.61 -0.55
CA LYS A 211 0.34 6.15 0.70
C LYS A 211 1.63 6.90 0.39
N ALA A 212 1.75 8.11 0.94
CA ALA A 212 2.98 8.89 0.89
C ALA A 212 3.54 9.10 2.30
N PHE A 213 4.82 8.83 2.50
CA PHE A 213 5.48 8.93 3.81
C PHE A 213 6.97 9.24 3.68
N TYR A 214 7.56 9.80 4.72
CA TYR A 214 9.01 9.78 4.92
C TYR A 214 9.41 8.52 5.68
N LEU A 215 10.64 8.04 5.49
CA LEU A 215 11.17 6.91 6.26
C LEU A 215 11.12 7.22 7.76
N ARG A 216 11.50 8.44 8.16
CA ARG A 216 11.41 8.91 9.57
C ARG A 216 10.02 8.84 10.20
N GLU A 217 8.94 8.80 9.41
CA GLU A 217 7.56 8.68 9.92
C GLU A 217 7.19 7.23 10.24
N ILE A 218 7.89 6.26 9.65
CA ILE A 218 7.58 4.82 9.76
C ILE A 218 8.67 4.00 10.47
N VAL A 219 9.82 4.63 10.80
CA VAL A 219 10.90 3.96 11.52
C VAL A 219 10.44 3.61 12.93
N ARG A 220 10.45 2.30 13.20
CA ARG A 220 10.02 1.68 14.43
C ARG A 220 11.16 0.80 14.95
N PRO A 221 11.84 1.19 16.03
CA PRO A 221 12.88 0.35 16.61
C PRO A 221 12.32 -1.04 16.97
N GLU A 222 13.18 -2.05 16.89
CA GLU A 222 12.84 -3.38 17.38
C GLU A 222 12.69 -3.41 18.91
N LYS A 223 12.17 -4.53 19.40
CA LYS A 223 12.02 -4.78 20.84
C LYS A 223 13.40 -4.77 21.51
N LEU A 224 13.50 -4.13 22.68
CA LEU A 224 14.76 -3.94 23.38
C LEU A 224 15.33 -5.27 23.91
N PRO A 225 16.54 -5.67 23.50
CA PRO A 225 17.17 -6.90 23.96
C PRO A 225 17.82 -6.73 25.35
N ASN A 226 18.25 -7.87 25.91
CA ASN A 226 19.01 -7.95 27.16
C ASN A 226 18.38 -7.20 28.34
N LEU A 227 17.05 -7.14 28.41
CA LEU A 227 16.35 -6.54 29.53
C LEU A 227 16.58 -7.39 30.79
N HIS A 228 17.23 -6.80 31.79
CA HIS A 228 17.53 -7.47 33.05
C HIS A 228 17.46 -6.49 34.23
N ILE A 229 17.53 -7.05 35.44
CA ILE A 229 17.55 -6.29 36.69
C ILE A 229 18.88 -6.49 37.41
N SER A 230 19.44 -5.39 37.92
CA SER A 230 20.63 -5.36 38.78
C SER A 230 20.27 -4.68 40.11
N ASN A 231 20.97 -5.03 41.18
CA ASN A 231 20.79 -4.46 42.52
C ASN A 231 19.33 -4.51 43.08
N GLY A 232 18.48 -5.37 42.52
CA GLY A 232 17.11 -5.62 42.97
C GLY A 232 16.05 -4.60 42.51
N ASN A 233 16.44 -3.45 41.94
CA ASN A 233 15.53 -2.41 41.47
C ASN A 233 16.01 -1.61 40.24
N VAL A 234 17.22 -1.85 39.73
CA VAL A 234 17.78 -1.15 38.56
C VAL A 234 17.60 -2.00 37.32
N PHE A 235 16.75 -1.57 36.41
CA PHE A 235 16.56 -2.22 35.11
C PHE A 235 17.57 -1.70 34.11
N SER A 236 18.06 -2.57 33.24
CA SER A 236 18.98 -2.21 32.16
C SER A 236 18.65 -3.01 30.91
N TRP A 237 18.85 -2.40 29.75
CA TRP A 237 18.57 -2.96 28.43
C TRP A 237 19.57 -2.44 27.41
N ASP A 238 19.64 -3.07 26.24
CA ASP A 238 20.50 -2.59 25.15
C ASP A 238 19.68 -1.93 24.03
N TYR A 239 20.36 -1.19 23.16
CA TYR A 239 19.80 -0.81 21.87
C TYR A 239 19.58 -2.08 21.03
N PRO A 240 18.53 -2.14 20.18
CA PRO A 240 18.36 -3.26 19.27
C PRO A 240 19.53 -3.34 18.27
N ASP A 241 20.00 -4.54 17.96
CA ASP A 241 21.10 -4.74 17.01
C ASP A 241 20.80 -4.23 15.61
N SER A 242 19.51 -4.25 15.23
CA SER A 242 19.03 -3.74 13.95
C SER A 242 18.93 -2.21 13.90
N TRP A 243 19.06 -1.51 15.03
CA TRP A 243 19.02 -0.06 15.07
C TRP A 243 20.22 0.58 14.38
N GLU A 244 20.02 1.78 13.84
CA GLU A 244 21.05 2.47 13.06
C GLU A 244 22.22 2.92 13.93
N LYS A 245 23.44 2.86 13.37
CA LYS A 245 24.68 3.21 14.07
C LYS A 245 25.36 4.39 13.37
N PRO A 246 26.07 5.26 14.11
CA PRO A 246 26.32 5.19 15.56
C PRO A 246 25.12 5.69 16.39
N CYS A 247 24.89 5.08 17.56
CA CYS A 247 23.78 5.46 18.46
C CYS A 247 23.91 6.88 19.03
N THR A 248 25.10 7.50 18.94
CA THR A 248 25.31 8.91 19.27
C THR A 248 24.65 9.85 18.28
N PHE A 249 24.46 9.41 17.03
CA PHE A 249 23.74 10.15 16.00
C PHE A 249 22.29 9.69 15.94
N PHE A 250 22.04 8.38 15.84
CA PHE A 250 20.71 7.78 15.87
C PHE A 250 20.32 7.48 17.33
N GLY A 251 20.11 8.53 18.11
CA GLY A 251 19.73 8.41 19.52
C GLY A 251 18.31 7.87 19.66
N LEU A 252 18.13 6.90 20.57
CA LEU A 252 16.80 6.48 21.02
C LEU A 252 16.45 7.19 22.32
N GLN A 253 15.16 7.46 22.49
CA GLN A 253 14.56 7.74 23.79
C GLN A 253 13.71 6.54 24.22
N PHE A 254 13.65 6.31 25.53
CA PHE A 254 12.99 5.16 26.13
C PHE A 254 11.83 5.61 26.98
N GLN A 255 10.66 5.05 26.70
CA GLN A 255 9.51 5.18 27.56
C GLN A 255 9.52 4.03 28.56
N VAL A 256 9.60 4.38 29.83
CA VAL A 256 9.52 3.44 30.95
C VAL A 256 8.15 3.55 31.60
N LYS A 257 7.53 2.41 31.84
CA LYS A 257 6.23 2.30 32.49
C LYS A 257 6.25 1.18 33.51
N VAL A 258 5.70 1.42 34.69
CA VAL A 258 5.48 0.40 35.71
C VAL A 258 3.99 0.29 35.95
N VAL A 259 3.47 -0.93 35.84
CA VAL A 259 2.04 -1.23 36.06
C VAL A 259 1.85 -2.25 37.17
N HIS A 260 0.65 -2.29 37.74
CA HIS A 260 0.32 -3.30 38.73
C HIS A 260 0.49 -4.73 38.19
N SER A 261 0.86 -5.65 39.09
CA SER A 261 1.02 -7.07 38.75
C SER A 261 -0.28 -7.63 38.16
N GLY A 262 -0.16 -8.42 37.09
CA GLY A 262 -1.30 -9.01 36.39
C GLY A 262 -1.86 -8.17 35.24
N HIS A 263 -1.38 -6.93 35.06
CA HIS A 263 -1.83 -6.04 34.00
C HIS A 263 -0.82 -5.94 32.84
N SER A 264 -1.32 -5.54 31.68
CA SER A 264 -0.52 -5.35 30.46
C SER A 264 0.21 -4.00 30.46
N CYS A 265 1.36 -3.93 29.80
CA CYS A 265 2.09 -2.68 29.56
C CYS A 265 1.28 -1.63 28.80
N SER A 266 0.24 -2.06 28.07
CA SER A 266 -0.68 -1.16 27.35
C SER A 266 -1.80 -0.59 28.24
N SER A 267 -1.90 -0.98 29.52
CA SER A 267 -2.95 -0.51 30.42
C SER A 267 -2.66 0.90 30.93
N GLU A 268 -3.57 1.84 30.73
CA GLU A 268 -3.46 3.22 31.26
C GLU A 268 -4.00 3.33 32.69
N GLU A 269 -5.06 2.61 33.03
CA GLU A 269 -5.74 2.68 34.33
C GLU A 269 -4.92 2.11 35.51
N HIS A 270 -4.00 1.18 35.24
CA HIS A 270 -3.22 0.48 36.26
C HIS A 270 -1.74 0.89 36.27
N GLU A 271 -1.48 2.09 35.77
CA GLU A 271 -0.17 2.70 35.78
C GLU A 271 0.21 3.18 37.19
N ILE A 272 1.40 2.79 37.63
CA ILE A 272 2.01 3.24 38.89
C ILE A 272 2.97 4.39 38.62
N MET A 273 3.69 4.33 37.50
CA MET A 273 4.71 5.28 37.12
C MET A 273 4.91 5.23 35.60
N HIS A 274 5.15 6.40 35.02
CA HIS A 274 5.48 6.58 33.61
C HIS A 274 6.47 7.73 33.46
N THR A 275 7.51 7.49 32.68
CA THR A 275 8.56 8.48 32.43
C THR A 275 9.27 8.19 31.11
N THR A 276 10.01 9.18 30.62
CA THR A 276 10.90 9.04 29.47
C THR A 276 12.33 9.28 29.92
N THR A 277 13.26 8.48 29.43
CA THR A 277 14.70 8.60 29.69
C THR A 277 15.49 8.35 28.41
N GLU A 278 16.70 8.89 28.32
CA GLU A 278 17.66 8.58 27.26
C GLU A 278 18.68 7.53 27.70
N ASP A 279 18.74 7.26 29.00
CA ASP A 279 19.62 6.23 29.56
C ASP A 279 19.06 4.84 29.29
N THR A 280 19.97 3.89 29.06
CA THR A 280 19.66 2.46 28.92
C THR A 280 19.45 1.74 30.25
N LYS A 281 19.27 2.51 31.32
CA LYS A 281 19.02 2.00 32.66
C LYS A 281 18.04 2.88 33.41
N TYR A 282 17.27 2.27 34.31
CA TYR A 282 16.31 3.00 35.12
C TYR A 282 16.10 2.33 36.48
N GLU A 283 16.20 3.12 37.55
CA GLU A 283 15.96 2.65 38.91
C GLU A 283 14.48 2.82 39.30
N VAL A 284 13.83 1.71 39.65
CA VAL A 284 12.42 1.70 40.04
C VAL A 284 12.28 1.87 41.55
N ASN A 285 11.75 3.02 41.95
CA ASN A 285 11.51 3.38 43.35
C ASN A 285 10.01 3.34 43.70
N VAL A 286 9.42 2.14 43.70
CA VAL A 286 8.00 1.93 44.04
C VAL A 286 7.83 1.13 45.33
N LYS A 287 6.77 1.42 46.09
CA LYS A 287 6.47 0.72 47.36
C LYS A 287 6.03 -0.73 47.16
N THR A 288 5.44 -1.06 46.00
CA THR A 288 4.96 -2.41 45.71
C THR A 288 6.11 -3.35 45.38
N LYS A 289 6.08 -4.57 45.94
CA LYS A 289 7.03 -5.64 45.62
C LYS A 289 6.55 -6.56 44.49
N LYS A 290 5.41 -6.24 43.88
CA LYS A 290 4.85 -6.96 42.73
C LYS A 290 4.38 -5.97 41.67
N TYR A 291 4.98 -6.02 40.50
CA TYR A 291 4.68 -5.11 39.39
C TYR A 291 5.18 -5.69 38.07
N VAL A 292 4.77 -5.08 36.96
CA VAL A 292 5.34 -5.33 35.65
C VAL A 292 6.12 -4.09 35.24
N PHE A 293 7.42 -4.26 35.01
CA PHE A 293 8.27 -3.24 34.40
C PHE A 293 8.13 -3.34 32.89
N CYS A 294 7.94 -2.21 32.22
CA CYS A 294 7.75 -2.12 30.79
C CYS A 294 8.67 -1.03 30.23
N VAL A 295 9.34 -1.32 29.13
CA VAL A 295 10.16 -0.34 28.41
C VAL A 295 10.01 -0.52 26.90
N ARG A 296 9.98 0.59 26.17
CA ARG A 296 9.96 0.62 24.71
C ARG A 296 10.74 1.83 24.20
N ALA A 297 11.21 1.78 22.97
CA ALA A 297 12.03 2.82 22.38
C ALA A 297 11.34 3.55 21.23
N GLN A 298 11.77 4.77 20.98
CA GLN A 298 11.42 5.59 19.82
C GLN A 298 12.68 6.36 19.43
N ASP A 299 12.79 6.74 18.16
CA ASP A 299 13.77 7.74 17.77
C ASP A 299 13.59 9.02 18.61
N LYS A 300 14.71 9.56 19.10
CA LYS A 300 14.70 10.77 19.95
C LYS A 300 14.35 12.04 19.19
N PHE A 301 14.71 12.12 17.91
CA PHE A 301 14.66 13.34 17.11
C PHE A 301 13.45 13.39 16.18
N THR A 302 12.70 12.29 16.09
CA THR A 302 11.52 12.19 15.22
C THR A 302 10.31 11.75 16.02
N SER A 303 9.13 12.07 15.50
CA SER A 303 7.85 11.61 16.07
C SER A 303 7.42 10.25 15.52
N GLY A 304 8.39 9.39 15.13
CA GLY A 304 8.12 8.05 14.59
C GLY A 304 7.45 7.10 15.60
N PRO A 305 7.02 5.91 15.19
CA PRO A 305 6.36 4.97 16.10
C PRO A 305 7.27 4.41 17.20
N PHE A 306 6.71 4.19 18.39
CA PHE A 306 7.38 3.42 19.45
C PHE A 306 7.48 1.93 19.10
N SER A 307 8.57 1.28 19.53
CA SER A 307 8.75 -0.16 19.51
C SER A 307 7.64 -0.89 20.28
N HIS A 308 7.58 -2.22 20.11
CA HIS A 308 6.81 -3.05 21.04
C HIS A 308 7.43 -3.01 22.45
N TRP A 309 6.60 -3.25 23.46
CA TRP A 309 7.02 -3.32 24.86
C TRP A 309 7.95 -4.51 25.12
N SER A 310 9.13 -4.24 25.66
CA SER A 310 9.89 -5.18 26.48
C SER A 310 9.37 -5.11 27.91
N LYS A 311 9.33 -6.26 28.61
CA LYS A 311 8.75 -6.31 29.96
C LYS A 311 9.46 -7.31 30.86
N CYS A 312 9.45 -7.03 32.16
CA CYS A 312 9.78 -7.98 33.21
C CYS A 312 8.66 -8.04 34.23
N ILE A 313 8.29 -9.25 34.64
CA ILE A 313 7.35 -9.48 35.74
C ILE A 313 8.17 -9.60 37.02
N VAL A 314 7.96 -8.67 37.95
CA VAL A 314 8.64 -8.63 39.24
C VAL A 314 7.71 -9.18 40.31
N ASN A 315 8.16 -10.23 40.99
CA ASN A 315 7.52 -10.79 42.16
C ASN A 315 8.48 -10.74 43.36
N ARG A 316 7.97 -11.05 44.56
CA ARG A 316 8.74 -10.98 45.82
C ARG A 316 10.06 -11.77 45.82
N GLN A 317 10.18 -12.80 44.98
CA GLN A 317 11.30 -13.75 44.98
C GLN A 317 11.91 -13.96 43.58
N ASN A 318 11.15 -13.71 42.52
CA ASN A 318 11.54 -14.03 41.15
C ASN A 318 11.28 -12.83 40.23
N VAL A 319 12.19 -12.60 39.30
CA VAL A 319 12.01 -11.68 38.18
C VAL A 319 12.08 -12.51 36.90
N ASN A 320 11.10 -12.34 36.02
CA ASN A 320 11.07 -13.00 34.73
C ASN A 320 10.98 -11.94 33.63
N CYS A 321 12.01 -11.91 32.78
CA CYS A 321 12.14 -11.12 31.57
C CYS A 321 12.31 -12.14 30.42
#